data_AF-A0A963Y394-F1
#
_entry.id   AF-A0A963Y394-F1
#
_cell.length_a   1.000
_cell.length_b   1.000
_cell.length_c   1.000
_cell.angle_alpha   90.00
_cell.angle_beta   90.00
_cell.angle_gamma   90.00
#
_symmetry.space_group_name_H-M   'P 1'
#
loop_
_entity.id
_entity.type
_entity.pdbx_description
1 polymer ?
#
loop_
_entity_poly.entity_id
_entity_poly.type
_entity_poly.pdbx_seq_one_letter_code
_entity_poly.pdbx_strand_id
1 'polypeptide(L)'
;MTLGPSIAECLNRARADLRMGVPVVLSLGPEAILFAAAETLEAARFSAFGALGPVTMAITGRRAETLKARAYDGDIARLVVPPDATPEWVRAVADPADDLRAPMKGPLRSIRDGDATLYRAAIQLAKSARLLPAVLSVALANPAAVARTEGLTLIEWDRAGPEMAAATGLAPVVSARLPMAAAEAGRLHVFRPDDGGEE
;
A
#
# COMPACT_ATOMS: atom_id res chain seq x y z
N MET A 1 -27.37 7.93 11.15
CA MET A 1 -26.51 7.57 9.99
C MET A 1 -25.96 8.86 9.42
N THR A 2 -24.64 8.99 9.36
CA THR A 2 -23.98 10.11 8.69
C THR A 2 -24.00 9.87 7.18
N LEU A 3 -24.00 10.94 6.36
CA LEU A 3 -23.89 10.81 4.89
C LEU A 3 -22.45 10.49 4.44
N GLY A 4 -21.46 10.74 5.31
CA GLY A 4 -20.06 10.43 5.02
C GLY A 4 -19.77 8.93 5.10
N PRO A 5 -18.76 8.45 4.35
CA PRO A 5 -18.36 7.04 4.37
C PRO A 5 -17.82 6.64 5.74
N SER A 6 -18.04 5.37 6.07
CA SER A 6 -17.36 4.66 7.16
C SER A 6 -15.88 4.48 6.87
N ILE A 7 -15.10 4.11 7.89
CA ILE A 7 -13.66 3.84 7.76
C ILE A 7 -13.43 2.67 6.78
N ALA A 8 -14.21 1.60 6.88
CA ALA A 8 -14.13 0.46 5.96
C ALA A 8 -14.42 0.87 4.51
N GLU A 9 -15.42 1.73 4.28
CA GLU A 9 -15.70 2.26 2.93
C GLU A 9 -14.56 3.16 2.42
N CYS A 10 -13.93 3.96 3.28
CA CYS A 10 -12.73 4.73 2.92
C CYS A 10 -11.54 3.83 2.56
N LEU A 11 -11.31 2.76 3.33
CA LEU A 11 -10.27 1.76 3.03
C LEU A 11 -10.54 1.08 1.68
N ASN A 12 -11.78 0.73 1.39
CA ASN A 12 -12.17 0.14 0.10
C ASN A 12 -11.99 1.11 -1.07
N ARG A 13 -12.36 2.39 -0.89
CA ARG A 13 -12.07 3.43 -1.89
C ARG A 13 -10.58 3.57 -2.14
N ALA A 14 -9.77 3.65 -1.10
CA ALA A 14 -8.32 3.73 -1.24
C ALA A 14 -7.72 2.52 -1.97
N ARG A 15 -8.19 1.29 -1.70
CA ARG A 15 -7.75 0.10 -2.44
C ARG A 15 -8.09 0.19 -3.93
N ALA A 16 -9.29 0.65 -4.25
CA ALA A 16 -9.71 0.86 -5.64
C ALA A 16 -8.88 1.97 -6.32
N ASP A 17 -8.68 3.09 -5.63
CA ASP A 17 -7.86 4.21 -6.07
C ASP A 17 -6.44 3.75 -6.44
N LEU A 18 -5.78 3.01 -5.54
CA LEU A 18 -4.43 2.49 -5.77
C LEU A 18 -4.36 1.56 -6.99
N ARG A 19 -5.37 0.69 -7.20
CA ARG A 19 -5.44 -0.17 -8.40
C ARG A 19 -5.61 0.63 -9.70
N MET A 20 -6.24 1.80 -9.62
CA MET A 20 -6.38 2.74 -10.74
C MET A 20 -5.20 3.73 -10.86
N GLY A 21 -4.16 3.57 -10.04
CA GLY A 21 -3.01 4.49 -10.00
C GLY A 21 -3.30 5.84 -9.32
N VAL A 22 -4.48 6.03 -8.72
CA VAL A 22 -4.87 7.21 -7.93
C VAL A 22 -4.12 7.20 -6.59
N PRO A 23 -3.45 8.30 -6.18
CA PRO A 23 -2.66 8.32 -4.97
C PRO A 23 -3.60 8.56 -3.79
N VAL A 24 -3.19 8.15 -2.61
CA VAL A 24 -3.99 8.25 -1.39
C VAL A 24 -3.21 9.08 -0.38
N VAL A 25 -3.94 9.88 0.40
CA VAL A 25 -3.34 10.63 1.52
C VAL A 25 -3.51 9.81 2.80
N LEU A 26 -2.41 9.59 3.51
CA LEU A 26 -2.41 9.02 4.86
C LEU A 26 -1.96 10.08 5.86
N SER A 27 -2.66 10.19 6.98
CA SER A 27 -2.28 11.04 8.10
C SER A 27 -2.23 10.28 9.42
N LEU A 28 -1.32 10.66 10.30
CA LEU A 28 -1.16 10.13 11.65
C LEU A 28 -0.78 11.30 12.58
N GLY A 29 -1.70 11.73 13.44
CA GLY A 29 -1.55 12.96 14.20
C GLY A 29 -1.12 14.15 13.31
N PRO A 30 0.03 14.80 13.58
CA PRO A 30 0.52 15.94 12.78
C PRO A 30 1.22 15.54 11.48
N GLU A 31 1.54 14.25 11.29
CA GLU A 31 2.28 13.77 10.13
C GLU A 31 1.33 13.32 9.02
N ALA A 32 1.73 13.55 7.77
CA ALA A 32 1.00 13.01 6.63
C ALA A 32 1.92 12.76 5.43
N ILE A 33 1.53 11.77 4.63
CA ILE A 33 2.16 11.47 3.35
C ILE A 33 1.08 11.37 2.26
N LEU A 34 1.43 11.84 1.06
CA LEU A 34 0.76 11.41 -0.16
C LEU A 34 1.53 10.18 -0.66
N PHE A 35 0.83 9.09 -0.98
CA PHE A 35 1.49 7.90 -1.50
C PHE A 35 0.76 7.27 -2.70
N ALA A 36 1.51 6.57 -3.54
CA ALA A 36 1.00 5.81 -4.67
C ALA A 36 1.65 4.41 -4.69
N ALA A 37 0.94 3.42 -5.22
CA ALA A 37 1.50 2.09 -5.45
C ALA A 37 2.52 2.16 -6.60
N ALA A 38 3.70 1.56 -6.40
CA ALA A 38 4.76 1.58 -7.41
C ALA A 38 4.38 0.83 -8.69
N GLU A 39 3.51 -0.17 -8.59
CA GLU A 39 3.03 -0.99 -9.71
C GLU A 39 2.18 -0.21 -10.71
N THR A 40 1.29 0.65 -10.22
CA THR A 40 0.28 1.36 -11.02
C THR A 40 0.65 2.83 -11.27
N LEU A 41 1.85 3.25 -10.85
CA LEU A 41 2.28 4.64 -10.99
C LEU A 41 2.72 4.95 -12.43
N GLU A 42 2.03 5.92 -13.04
CA GLU A 42 2.37 6.44 -14.36
C GLU A 42 3.31 7.65 -14.33
N ALA A 43 3.95 7.94 -15.46
CA ALA A 43 4.94 9.00 -15.62
C ALA A 43 4.45 10.39 -15.18
N ALA A 44 3.21 10.77 -15.54
CA ALA A 44 2.65 12.07 -15.17
C ALA A 44 2.53 12.24 -13.65
N ARG A 45 2.11 11.18 -12.95
CA ARG A 45 1.96 11.17 -11.49
C ARG A 45 3.32 11.09 -10.80
N PHE A 46 4.26 10.33 -11.35
CA PHE A 46 5.65 10.32 -10.87
C PHE A 46 6.26 11.74 -10.91
N SER A 47 6.09 12.47 -12.02
CA SER A 47 6.53 13.86 -12.13
C SER A 47 5.83 14.78 -11.12
N ALA A 48 4.53 14.58 -10.88
CA ALA A 48 3.80 15.37 -9.89
C ALA A 48 4.33 15.15 -8.47
N PHE A 49 4.69 13.92 -8.09
CA PHE A 49 5.32 13.63 -6.80
C PHE A 49 6.67 14.36 -6.65
N GLY A 50 7.51 14.34 -7.68
CA GLY A 50 8.78 15.07 -7.68
C GLY A 50 8.62 16.58 -7.54
N ALA A 51 7.54 17.15 -8.08
CA ALA A 51 7.23 18.58 -7.95
C ALA A 51 6.75 18.97 -6.53
N LEU A 52 6.21 18.02 -5.76
CA LEU A 52 5.77 18.26 -4.38
C LEU A 52 6.92 18.24 -3.37
N GLY A 53 8.01 17.52 -3.66
CA GLY A 53 9.18 17.46 -2.79
C GLY A 53 9.98 16.17 -2.90
N PRO A 54 10.88 15.91 -1.93
CA PRO A 54 11.69 14.71 -1.91
C PRO A 54 10.84 13.44 -1.85
N VAL A 55 11.03 12.55 -2.82
CA VAL A 55 10.27 11.30 -2.91
C VAL A 55 11.00 10.17 -2.19
N THR A 56 10.26 9.45 -1.35
CA THR A 56 10.70 8.24 -0.66
C THR A 56 9.96 7.04 -1.23
N MET A 57 10.70 5.99 -1.57
CA MET A 57 10.13 4.70 -1.96
C MET A 57 10.23 3.73 -0.79
N ALA A 58 9.12 3.17 -0.33
CA ALA A 58 9.13 2.11 0.67
C ALA A 58 8.93 0.75 -0.01
N ILE A 59 9.74 -0.23 0.38
CA ILE A 59 9.65 -1.63 -0.07
C ILE A 59 9.68 -2.57 1.15
N THR A 60 9.16 -3.79 0.99
CA THR A 60 9.28 -4.82 2.05
C THR A 60 10.73 -5.19 2.34
N GLY A 61 11.00 -5.65 3.58
CA GLY A 61 12.32 -6.13 3.98
C GLY A 61 12.84 -7.27 3.10
N ARG A 62 11.97 -8.20 2.66
CA ARG A 62 12.36 -9.28 1.74
C ARG A 62 12.82 -8.76 0.37
N ARG A 63 12.12 -7.74 -0.17
CA ARG A 63 12.56 -7.09 -1.42
C ARG A 63 13.88 -6.35 -1.20
N ALA A 64 14.01 -5.65 -0.08
CA ALA A 64 15.23 -4.93 0.28
C ALA A 64 16.44 -5.86 0.40
N GLU A 65 16.28 -7.03 1.04
CA GLU A 65 17.32 -8.06 1.16
C GLU A 65 17.84 -8.51 -0.22
N THR A 66 16.91 -8.78 -1.15
CA THR A 66 17.26 -9.17 -2.54
C THR A 66 18.06 -8.08 -3.24
N LEU A 67 17.69 -6.81 -3.03
CA LEU A 67 18.33 -5.65 -3.63
C LEU A 67 19.56 -5.14 -2.84
N LYS A 68 19.94 -5.81 -1.76
CA LYS A 68 20.99 -5.38 -0.81
C LYS A 68 20.76 -3.96 -0.25
N ALA A 69 19.50 -3.55 -0.14
CA ALA A 69 19.09 -2.35 0.58
C ALA A 69 18.93 -2.66 2.08
N ARG A 70 19.25 -1.69 2.93
CA ARG A 70 19.15 -1.85 4.39
C ARG A 70 17.74 -1.52 4.87
N ALA A 71 17.12 -2.44 5.61
CA ALA A 71 15.84 -2.25 6.28
C ALA A 71 16.08 -1.81 7.74
N TYR A 72 16.36 -0.53 7.96
CA TYR A 72 16.63 0.01 9.31
C TYR A 72 15.43 -0.10 10.25
N ASP A 73 14.22 -0.12 9.70
CA ASP A 73 12.97 -0.23 10.45
C ASP A 73 12.59 -1.69 10.80
N GLY A 74 13.42 -2.67 10.37
CA GLY A 74 13.26 -4.10 10.66
C GLY A 74 12.38 -4.88 9.68
N ASP A 75 11.30 -4.28 9.17
CA ASP A 75 10.33 -4.96 8.30
C ASP A 75 10.15 -4.33 6.91
N ILE A 76 10.52 -3.06 6.77
CA ILE A 76 10.55 -2.32 5.50
C ILE A 76 11.89 -1.60 5.32
N ALA A 77 12.22 -1.29 4.06
CA ALA A 77 13.27 -0.34 3.73
C ALA A 77 12.65 0.89 3.08
N ARG A 78 12.97 2.07 3.62
CA ARG A 78 12.66 3.37 3.01
C ARG A 78 13.86 3.82 2.21
N LEU A 79 13.68 4.08 0.92
CA LEU A 79 14.73 4.40 -0.04
C LEU A 79 14.55 5.84 -0.51
N VAL A 80 15.65 6.57 -0.62
CA VAL A 80 15.65 7.86 -1.33
C VAL A 80 15.50 7.56 -2.82
N VAL A 81 14.52 8.18 -3.47
CA VAL A 81 14.40 8.16 -4.94
C VAL A 81 15.40 9.17 -5.52
N PRO A 82 16.34 8.74 -6.38
CA PRO A 82 17.27 9.66 -7.05
C PRO A 82 16.55 10.74 -7.89
N PRO A 83 17.11 11.95 -8.01
CA PRO A 83 16.51 13.02 -8.83
C PRO A 83 16.34 12.67 -10.32
N ASP A 84 17.20 11.77 -10.82
CA ASP A 84 17.22 11.26 -12.19
C ASP A 84 16.49 9.92 -12.35
N ALA A 85 15.83 9.43 -11.29
CA ALA A 85 15.06 8.21 -11.35
C ALA A 85 13.88 8.35 -12.32
N THR A 86 13.57 7.27 -13.02
CA THR A 86 12.43 7.18 -13.94
C THR A 86 11.36 6.23 -13.40
N PRO A 87 10.13 6.26 -13.94
CA PRO A 87 9.11 5.25 -13.64
C PRO A 87 9.58 3.82 -13.90
N GLU A 88 10.46 3.60 -14.89
CA GLU A 88 11.09 2.31 -15.17
C GLU A 88 12.00 1.87 -14.02
N TRP A 89 12.80 2.79 -13.47
CA TRP A 89 13.65 2.50 -12.31
C TRP A 89 12.80 2.11 -11.09
N VAL A 90 11.72 2.84 -10.85
CA VAL A 90 10.77 2.54 -9.77
C VAL A 90 10.18 1.14 -9.93
N ARG A 91 9.70 0.80 -11.13
CA ARG A 91 9.16 -0.53 -11.43
C ARG A 91 10.22 -1.61 -11.26
N ALA A 92 11.44 -1.36 -11.74
CA ALA A 92 12.56 -2.29 -11.57
C ALA A 92 12.89 -2.54 -10.08
N VAL A 93 12.84 -1.51 -9.23
CA VAL A 93 13.05 -1.68 -7.78
C VAL A 93 11.86 -2.41 -7.13
N ALA A 94 10.63 -2.17 -7.57
CA ALA A 94 9.43 -2.79 -7.00
C ALA A 94 9.26 -4.27 -7.39
N ASP A 95 9.39 -4.59 -8.67
CA ASP A 95 9.00 -5.87 -9.26
C ASP A 95 10.20 -6.85 -9.39
N PRO A 96 10.15 -8.01 -8.72
CA PRO A 96 11.19 -9.04 -8.87
C PRO A 96 11.19 -9.75 -10.23
N ALA A 97 10.12 -9.69 -11.02
CA ALA A 97 9.97 -10.48 -12.25
C ALA A 97 11.08 -10.21 -13.28
N ASP A 98 11.56 -8.97 -13.35
CA ASP A 98 12.59 -8.52 -14.29
C ASP A 98 13.99 -8.41 -13.65
N ASP A 99 14.21 -9.04 -12.49
CA ASP A 99 15.46 -8.87 -11.76
C ASP A 99 16.71 -9.27 -12.55
N LEU A 100 16.59 -10.34 -13.34
CA LEU A 100 17.66 -10.84 -14.20
C LEU A 100 17.87 -10.00 -15.45
N ARG A 101 16.85 -9.25 -15.90
CA ARG A 101 16.92 -8.39 -17.11
C ARG A 101 17.53 -7.02 -16.81
N ALA A 102 17.35 -6.51 -15.59
CA ALA A 102 17.89 -5.23 -15.15
C ALA A 102 18.81 -5.41 -13.93
N PRO A 103 20.03 -5.95 -14.10
CA PRO A 103 20.86 -6.39 -12.97
C PRO A 103 21.34 -5.24 -12.06
N MET A 104 21.43 -4.02 -12.59
CA MET A 104 21.95 -2.86 -11.87
C MET A 104 20.82 -1.89 -11.51
N LYS A 105 20.33 -1.98 -10.26
CA LYS A 105 19.26 -1.10 -9.71
C LYS A 105 19.77 -0.12 -8.63
N GLY A 106 21.04 -0.24 -8.25
CA GLY A 106 21.66 0.50 -7.17
C GLY A 106 22.95 1.22 -7.57
N PRO A 107 23.62 1.88 -6.61
CA PRO A 107 23.43 1.74 -5.16
C PRO A 107 22.11 2.34 -4.65
N LEU A 108 21.38 1.58 -3.81
CA LEU A 108 20.17 2.06 -3.15
C LEU A 108 20.53 2.73 -1.82
N ARG A 109 20.08 3.96 -1.62
CA ARG A 109 20.29 4.71 -0.37
C ARG A 109 19.08 4.57 0.55
N SER A 110 19.21 3.74 1.58
CA SER A 110 18.19 3.62 2.63
C SER A 110 18.20 4.82 3.59
N ILE A 111 17.02 5.28 3.96
CA ILE A 111 16.78 6.27 5.02
C ILE A 111 16.88 5.55 6.37
N ARG A 112 17.65 6.13 7.30
CA ARG A 112 17.90 5.56 8.63
C ARG A 112 16.95 6.10 9.69
N ASP A 113 16.65 7.39 9.62
CA ASP A 113 16.00 8.13 10.71
C ASP A 113 14.55 8.50 10.36
N GLY A 114 13.80 8.98 11.36
CA GLY A 114 12.39 9.35 11.24
C GLY A 114 11.43 8.18 11.40
N ASP A 115 10.14 8.49 11.57
CA ASP A 115 9.10 7.49 11.80
C ASP A 115 8.73 6.74 10.50
N ALA A 116 8.65 5.42 10.60
CA ALA A 116 8.30 4.51 9.52
C ALA A 116 6.80 4.14 9.49
N THR A 117 6.01 4.59 10.46
CA THR A 117 4.63 4.14 10.67
C THR A 117 3.73 4.36 9.45
N LEU A 118 3.74 5.55 8.86
CA LEU A 118 2.95 5.85 7.66
C LEU A 118 3.42 5.08 6.42
N TYR A 119 4.72 4.81 6.30
CA TYR A 119 5.27 4.00 5.21
C TYR A 119 4.88 2.53 5.33
N ARG A 120 4.87 2.00 6.56
CA ARG A 120 4.38 0.65 6.87
C ARG A 120 2.89 0.53 6.56
N ALA A 121 2.10 1.54 6.95
CA ALA A 121 0.68 1.62 6.63
C ALA A 121 0.43 1.61 5.11
N ALA A 122 1.20 2.39 4.35
CA ALA A 122 1.12 2.43 2.89
C ALA A 122 1.45 1.06 2.25
N ILE A 123 2.50 0.36 2.74
CA ILE A 123 2.80 -1.02 2.32
C ILE A 123 1.65 -1.99 2.64
N GLN A 124 1.04 -1.87 3.83
CA GLN A 124 -0.10 -2.70 4.21
C GLN A 124 -1.31 -2.45 3.31
N LEU A 125 -1.59 -1.19 2.97
CA LEU A 125 -2.65 -0.82 2.04
C LEU A 125 -2.41 -1.39 0.64
N ALA A 126 -1.20 -1.25 0.10
CA ALA A 126 -0.83 -1.83 -1.20
C ALA A 126 -1.01 -3.36 -1.21
N LYS A 127 -0.59 -4.05 -0.14
CA LYS A 127 -0.83 -5.50 0.03
C LYS A 127 -2.31 -5.84 0.07
N SER A 128 -3.11 -5.09 0.84
CA SER A 128 -4.57 -5.29 0.93
C SER A 128 -5.28 -5.04 -0.41
N ALA A 129 -4.70 -4.18 -1.26
CA ALA A 129 -5.15 -3.94 -2.62
C ALA A 129 -4.70 -5.04 -3.61
N ARG A 130 -3.98 -6.07 -3.17
CA ARG A 130 -3.38 -7.12 -4.03
C ARG A 130 -2.37 -6.56 -5.07
N LEU A 131 -1.70 -5.47 -4.73
CA LEU A 131 -0.62 -4.88 -5.51
C LEU A 131 0.76 -5.29 -4.96
N LEU A 132 1.80 -5.10 -5.76
CA LEU A 132 3.19 -5.22 -5.32
C LEU A 132 3.40 -4.38 -4.06
N PRO A 133 4.05 -4.94 -3.03
CA PRO A 133 4.22 -4.25 -1.76
C PRO A 133 5.39 -3.27 -1.81
N ALA A 134 5.22 -2.25 -2.65
CA ALA A 134 6.15 -1.16 -2.88
C ALA A 134 5.35 0.12 -3.18
N VAL A 135 5.73 1.24 -2.57
CA VAL A 135 5.02 2.52 -2.69
C VAL A 135 5.99 3.67 -2.84
N LEU A 136 5.56 4.72 -3.54
CA LEU A 136 6.21 6.03 -3.51
C LEU A 136 5.43 6.96 -2.62
N SER A 137 6.14 7.85 -1.94
CA SER A 137 5.56 8.76 -0.96
C SER A 137 6.30 10.08 -0.91
N VAL A 138 5.57 11.14 -0.60
CA VAL A 138 6.10 12.47 -0.32
C VAL A 138 5.42 13.00 0.95
N ALA A 139 6.20 13.66 1.81
CA ALA A 139 5.66 14.31 3.00
C ALA A 139 4.67 15.41 2.58
N LEU A 140 3.53 15.47 3.25
CA LEU A 140 2.43 16.33 2.83
C LEU A 140 2.05 17.33 3.93
N ALA A 141 2.13 18.62 3.62
CA ALA A 141 1.56 19.67 4.46
C ALA A 141 0.06 19.83 4.16
N ASN A 142 -0.74 20.13 5.19
CA ASN A 142 -2.18 20.37 5.06
C ASN A 142 -2.94 19.25 4.31
N PRO A 143 -2.86 17.98 4.77
CA PRO A 143 -3.39 16.82 4.04
C PRO A 143 -4.87 16.96 3.65
N ALA A 144 -5.70 17.51 4.52
CA ALA A 144 -7.13 17.72 4.25
C ALA A 144 -7.41 18.74 3.13
N ALA A 145 -6.56 19.76 2.98
CA ALA A 145 -6.72 20.75 1.92
C ALA A 145 -6.32 20.17 0.56
N VAL A 146 -5.20 19.43 0.51
CA VAL A 146 -4.74 18.76 -0.71
C VAL A 146 -5.75 17.70 -1.15
N ALA A 147 -6.17 16.82 -0.24
CA ALA A 147 -7.14 15.78 -0.54
C ALA A 147 -8.45 16.35 -1.10
N ARG A 148 -8.94 17.47 -0.55
CA ARG A 148 -10.15 18.14 -1.06
C ARG A 148 -9.95 18.77 -2.44
N THR A 149 -8.82 19.42 -2.65
CA THR A 149 -8.52 20.15 -3.90
C THR A 149 -8.35 19.18 -5.07
N GLU A 150 -7.64 18.08 -4.83
CA GLU A 150 -7.31 17.06 -5.82
C GLU A 150 -8.34 15.92 -5.88
N GLY A 151 -9.37 15.94 -5.01
CA GLY A 151 -10.38 14.88 -4.93
C GLY A 151 -9.85 13.53 -4.48
N LEU A 152 -8.80 13.50 -3.65
CA LEU A 152 -8.14 12.28 -3.19
C LEU A 152 -8.78 11.70 -1.93
N THR A 153 -8.71 10.39 -1.80
CA THR A 153 -9.07 9.71 -0.56
C THR A 153 -8.06 10.06 0.55
N LEU A 154 -8.57 10.57 1.68
CA LEU A 154 -7.82 10.82 2.91
C LEU A 154 -8.15 9.75 3.96
N ILE A 155 -7.11 9.11 4.48
CA ILE A 155 -7.21 8.11 5.55
C ILE A 155 -6.47 8.61 6.79
N GLU A 156 -7.22 8.76 7.89
CA GLU A 156 -6.66 8.97 9.23
C GLU A 156 -6.24 7.62 9.82
N TRP A 157 -4.93 7.38 9.88
CA TRP A 157 -4.38 6.07 10.23
C TRP A 157 -4.64 5.66 11.68
N ASP A 158 -4.74 6.60 12.61
CA ASP A 158 -5.13 6.32 14.01
C ASP A 158 -6.46 5.56 14.11
N ARG A 159 -7.37 5.82 13.16
CA ARG A 159 -8.70 5.21 13.11
C ARG A 159 -8.75 4.02 12.16
N ALA A 160 -8.02 4.09 11.05
CA ALA A 160 -8.03 3.06 10.01
C ALA A 160 -7.13 1.87 10.30
N GLY A 161 -6.05 2.05 11.06
CA GLY A 161 -5.12 0.97 11.43
C GLY A 161 -5.79 -0.18 12.19
N PRO A 162 -6.60 0.08 13.24
CA PRO A 162 -7.35 -0.95 13.95
C PRO A 162 -8.32 -1.72 13.04
N GLU A 163 -9.06 -1.01 12.18
CA GLU A 163 -10.00 -1.61 11.22
C GLU A 163 -9.26 -2.49 10.19
N MET A 164 -8.12 -2.03 9.68
CA MET A 164 -7.28 -2.81 8.77
C MET A 164 -6.77 -4.11 9.42
N ALA A 165 -6.40 -4.06 10.71
CA ALA A 165 -5.98 -5.24 11.46
C ALA A 165 -7.15 -6.20 11.75
N ALA A 166 -8.34 -5.65 12.01
CA ALA A 166 -9.55 -6.42 12.29
C ALA A 166 -10.09 -7.13 11.03
N ALA A 167 -9.94 -6.53 9.84
CA ALA A 167 -10.36 -7.11 8.56
C ALA A 167 -9.70 -8.46 8.20
N THR A 168 -8.67 -8.86 8.95
CA THR A 168 -8.05 -10.20 8.86
C THR A 168 -8.89 -11.30 9.54
N GLY A 169 -9.96 -10.94 10.26
CA GLY A 169 -10.88 -11.89 10.87
C GLY A 169 -11.87 -12.46 9.85
N LEU A 170 -11.73 -13.74 9.50
CA LEU A 170 -12.72 -14.46 8.70
C LEU A 170 -13.88 -14.90 9.60
N ALA A 171 -15.06 -14.32 9.40
CA ALA A 171 -16.27 -14.79 10.07
C ALA A 171 -16.92 -15.94 9.28
N PRO A 172 -17.27 -17.08 9.91
CA PRO A 172 -18.03 -18.13 9.24
C PRO A 172 -19.46 -17.62 8.97
N VAL A 173 -19.84 -17.52 7.70
CA VAL A 173 -21.15 -16.96 7.31
C VAL A 173 -22.19 -18.06 7.10
N VAL A 174 -21.79 -19.15 6.43
CA VAL A 174 -22.67 -20.30 6.17
C VAL A 174 -21.86 -21.58 6.28
N SER A 175 -22.48 -22.62 6.86
CA SER A 175 -22.00 -23.99 6.70
C SER A 175 -23.12 -24.87 6.14
N ALA A 176 -22.79 -25.68 5.13
CA ALA A 176 -23.73 -26.57 4.48
C ALA A 176 -23.13 -27.98 4.31
N ARG A 177 -23.96 -29.02 4.33
CA ARG A 177 -23.49 -30.38 4.05
C ARG A 177 -23.24 -30.50 2.55
N LEU A 178 -22.02 -30.90 2.18
CA LEU A 178 -21.61 -31.12 0.79
C LEU A 178 -21.38 -32.62 0.58
N PRO A 179 -22.38 -33.37 0.09
CA PRO A 179 -22.20 -34.77 -0.24
C PRO A 179 -21.27 -34.87 -1.46
N MET A 180 -20.11 -35.49 -1.28
CA MET A 180 -19.15 -35.76 -2.35
C MET A 180 -19.06 -37.26 -2.59
N ALA A 181 -18.86 -37.68 -3.84
CA ALA A 181 -18.76 -39.10 -4.19
C ALA A 181 -17.65 -39.84 -3.41
N ALA A 182 -16.60 -39.11 -2.97
CA ALA A 182 -15.52 -39.65 -2.14
C ALA A 182 -15.82 -39.64 -0.62
N ALA A 183 -16.79 -38.83 -0.15
CA ALA A 183 -17.12 -38.69 1.26
C ALA A 183 -18.51 -38.06 1.49
N GLU A 184 -19.42 -38.82 2.09
CA GLU A 184 -20.82 -38.39 2.36
C GLU A 184 -20.96 -37.42 3.55
N ALA A 185 -19.89 -37.17 4.30
CA ALA A 185 -19.86 -36.33 5.49
C ALA A 185 -19.19 -34.95 5.28
N GLY A 186 -18.90 -34.57 4.03
CA GLY A 186 -18.30 -33.28 3.70
C GLY A 186 -19.15 -32.09 4.18
N ARG A 187 -18.48 -31.04 4.63
CA ARG A 187 -19.11 -29.74 4.95
C ARG A 187 -18.40 -28.63 4.18
N LEU A 188 -19.18 -27.78 3.54
CA LEU A 188 -18.72 -26.53 2.96
C LEU A 188 -18.87 -25.44 4.02
N HIS A 189 -17.79 -24.71 4.28
CA HIS A 189 -17.78 -23.51 5.11
C HIS A 189 -17.45 -22.32 4.21
N VAL A 190 -18.30 -21.31 4.22
CA VAL A 190 -18.11 -20.05 3.49
C VAL A 190 -17.72 -18.97 4.48
N PHE A 191 -16.64 -18.26 4.20
CA PHE A 191 -16.07 -17.25 5.09
C PHE A 191 -16.01 -15.92 4.36
N ARG A 192 -16.84 -14.97 4.77
CA ARG A 192 -16.83 -13.65 4.12
C ARG A 192 -15.97 -12.68 4.95
N PRO A 193 -15.06 -11.93 4.32
CA PRO A 193 -14.47 -10.76 4.94
C PRO A 193 -15.55 -9.71 5.25
N ASP A 194 -15.53 -9.12 6.44
CA ASP A 194 -16.45 -8.04 6.83
C ASP A 194 -16.25 -6.77 5.98
N ASP A 195 -15.10 -6.64 5.32
CA ASP A 195 -14.75 -5.51 4.46
C ASP A 195 -15.30 -5.63 3.02
N GLY A 196 -16.06 -6.69 2.71
CA GLY A 196 -16.66 -6.89 1.39
C GLY A 196 -15.67 -7.24 0.28
N GLY A 197 -14.42 -7.60 0.62
CA GLY A 197 -13.44 -8.14 -0.32
C GLY A 197 -13.83 -9.51 -0.88
N GLU A 198 -13.29 -9.84 -2.06
CA GLU A 198 -13.41 -11.18 -2.66
C GLU A 198 -12.58 -12.22 -1.90
N GLU A 199 -13.10 -13.45 -1.82
CA GLU A 199 -12.36 -14.65 -1.35
C GLU A 199 -11.14 -14.96 -2.24
#